data_AF-A0A523XPU8-F1
#
_entry.id   AF-A0A523XPU8-F1
#
_cell.length_a   1.000
_cell.length_b   1.000
_cell.length_c   1.000
_cell.angle_alpha   90.00
_cell.angle_beta   90.00
_cell.angle_gamma   90.00
#
_symmetry.space_group_name_H-M   'P 1'
#
loop_
_entity.id
_entity.type
_entity.pdbx_description
1 polymer ?
#
loop_
_entity_poly.entity_id
_entity_poly.type
_entity_poly.pdbx_seq_one_letter_code
_entity_poly.pdbx_strand_id
1 'polypeptide(L)'
;MAVSFTLPMVIYTLTACRTVYWGDTGEFLVAAIGLGIPHSPGTPLYPLLGRVFSLLPLAGTVLWVNLMSAFFASVSALLVYFIVLHASLARENTSRSCAIAGGLVASLVWAFTNSLWSYSTVAEVYTLQLAFVCGLTLIGLKLCLPKGSNLSLLPLFFFLFGLSLTNNITVLLLAFAFAVLIWRPFFALGAKWKTLVLFLFVLGLTPYLYMPLRSIHNPAIDWGNPETTSQFMWVLTAREFSRNMLGLKYALTGGIFKALTIYLKLLLSDISTAGLVLSIIGAVSLFLTSKRILLFFALMYVINLAYSFAFGA
;
A
#
# COMPACT_ATOMS: atom_id res chain seq x y z
N MET A 1 -12.65 17.33 2.72
CA MET A 1 -12.69 15.89 3.02
C MET A 1 -13.42 15.11 1.93
N ALA A 2 -14.74 15.28 1.75
CA ALA A 2 -15.50 14.48 0.76
C ALA A 2 -14.88 14.52 -0.65
N VAL A 3 -14.48 15.71 -1.11
CA VAL A 3 -13.82 15.93 -2.40
C VAL A 3 -12.56 15.06 -2.59
N SER A 4 -11.78 14.80 -1.53
CA SER A 4 -10.56 13.97 -1.61
C SER A 4 -10.83 12.51 -1.95
N PHE A 5 -12.07 12.03 -1.76
CA PHE A 5 -12.50 10.70 -2.13
C PHE A 5 -13.38 10.72 -3.38
N THR A 6 -14.40 11.58 -3.40
CA THR A 6 -15.45 11.53 -4.42
C THR A 6 -14.94 11.95 -5.79
N LEU A 7 -14.05 12.95 -5.87
CA LEU A 7 -13.52 13.40 -7.15
C LEU A 7 -12.61 12.33 -7.80
N PRO A 8 -11.60 11.76 -7.11
CA PRO A 8 -10.84 10.62 -7.65
C PRO A 8 -11.74 9.44 -8.02
N MET A 9 -12.69 9.06 -7.16
CA MET A 9 -13.57 7.91 -7.41
C MET A 9 -14.38 8.08 -8.69
N VAL A 10 -14.95 9.27 -8.92
CA VAL A 10 -15.71 9.57 -10.15
C VAL A 10 -14.79 9.51 -11.36
N ILE A 11 -13.63 10.17 -11.33
CA ILE A 11 -12.72 10.23 -12.47
C ILE A 11 -12.15 8.85 -12.83
N TYR A 12 -11.75 8.06 -11.83
CA TYR A 12 -11.28 6.69 -12.06
C TYR A 12 -12.40 5.80 -12.57
N THR A 13 -13.62 5.93 -12.08
CA THR A 13 -14.78 5.17 -12.60
C THR A 13 -15.03 5.48 -14.08
N LEU A 14 -14.93 6.76 -14.47
CA LEU A 14 -15.12 7.19 -15.86
C LEU A 14 -13.99 6.69 -16.79
N THR A 15 -12.79 6.50 -16.26
CA THR A 15 -11.60 6.08 -17.01
C THR A 15 -11.24 4.60 -16.81
N ALA A 16 -12.01 3.87 -16.02
CA ALA A 16 -11.78 2.46 -15.73
C ALA A 16 -11.87 1.61 -17.00
N CYS A 17 -10.94 0.68 -17.14
CA CYS A 17 -10.98 -0.33 -18.18
C CYS A 17 -12.27 -1.15 -18.02
N ARG A 18 -13.00 -1.32 -19.13
CA ARG A 18 -14.24 -2.13 -19.14
C ARG A 18 -13.99 -3.58 -19.51
N THR A 19 -12.74 -3.93 -19.80
CA THR A 19 -12.30 -5.24 -20.29
C THR A 19 -11.08 -5.72 -19.50
N VAL A 20 -10.47 -6.81 -19.96
CA VAL A 20 -9.13 -7.23 -19.52
C VAL A 20 -8.08 -6.29 -20.13
N TYR A 21 -7.02 -6.00 -19.38
CA TYR A 21 -5.90 -5.16 -19.82
C TYR A 21 -4.60 -5.98 -19.90
N TRP A 22 -3.48 -5.31 -20.18
CA TRP A 22 -2.16 -5.93 -20.26
C TRP A 22 -1.62 -6.36 -18.88
N GLY A 23 -0.63 -7.25 -18.87
CA GLY A 23 0.11 -7.65 -17.65
C GLY A 23 -0.69 -8.60 -16.75
N ASP A 24 -0.51 -8.44 -15.44
CA ASP A 24 -1.08 -9.33 -14.42
C ASP A 24 -2.60 -9.12 -14.22
N THR A 25 -3.15 -8.06 -14.82
CA THR A 25 -4.57 -7.68 -14.68
C THR A 25 -5.54 -8.81 -15.04
N GLY A 26 -5.27 -9.54 -16.12
CA GLY A 26 -6.10 -10.66 -16.57
C GLY A 26 -6.10 -11.83 -15.58
N GLU A 27 -4.94 -12.12 -15.02
CA GLU A 27 -4.79 -13.13 -13.98
C GLU A 27 -5.53 -12.74 -12.71
N PHE A 28 -5.34 -11.51 -12.23
CA PHE A 28 -6.03 -11.00 -11.04
C PHE A 28 -7.56 -10.97 -11.23
N LEU A 29 -8.04 -10.66 -12.44
CA LEU A 29 -9.46 -10.74 -12.77
C LEU A 29 -9.99 -12.17 -12.67
N VAL A 30 -9.33 -13.14 -13.30
CA VAL A 30 -9.76 -14.55 -13.26
C VAL A 30 -9.66 -15.09 -11.84
N ALA A 31 -8.60 -14.76 -11.09
CA ALA A 31 -8.45 -15.14 -9.70
C ALA A 31 -9.56 -14.53 -8.81
N ALA A 32 -9.88 -13.25 -8.98
CA ALA A 32 -10.96 -12.60 -8.23
C ALA A 32 -12.35 -13.21 -8.54
N ILE A 33 -12.66 -13.45 -9.81
CA ILE A 33 -13.96 -13.98 -10.23
C ILE A 33 -14.07 -15.45 -9.82
N GLY A 34 -13.04 -16.25 -10.08
CA GLY A 34 -13.02 -17.69 -9.86
C GLY A 34 -12.56 -18.12 -8.48
N LEU A 35 -12.21 -17.19 -7.59
CA LEU A 35 -11.49 -17.48 -6.35
C LEU A 35 -10.25 -18.35 -6.65
N GLY A 36 -9.37 -17.90 -7.53
CA GLY A 36 -8.09 -18.56 -7.83
C GLY A 36 -6.96 -18.10 -6.90
N ILE A 37 -5.76 -18.64 -7.16
CA ILE A 37 -4.50 -18.28 -6.50
C ILE A 37 -3.56 -17.73 -7.57
N PRO A 38 -3.36 -16.39 -7.64
CA PRO A 38 -2.46 -15.77 -8.61
C PRO A 38 -0.99 -16.09 -8.31
N HIS A 39 -0.11 -15.64 -9.20
CA HIS A 39 1.33 -15.82 -9.11
C HIS A 39 1.89 -15.41 -7.74
N SER A 40 3.05 -16.00 -7.41
CA SER A 40 3.70 -15.80 -6.12
C SER A 40 3.98 -14.30 -5.84
N PRO A 41 3.62 -13.75 -4.67
CA PRO A 41 3.38 -14.44 -3.39
C PRO A 41 1.91 -14.84 -3.12
N GLY A 42 1.07 -14.93 -4.15
CA GLY A 42 -0.30 -15.45 -4.07
C GLY A 42 -1.37 -14.45 -3.63
N THR A 43 -0.99 -13.37 -2.95
CA THR A 43 -1.84 -12.19 -2.64
C THR A 43 -3.29 -12.50 -2.20
N PRO A 44 -3.53 -13.47 -1.29
CA PRO A 44 -4.84 -14.10 -1.10
C PRO A 44 -5.98 -13.16 -0.69
N LEU A 45 -5.68 -12.01 -0.07
CA LEU A 45 -6.71 -11.02 0.26
C LEU A 45 -7.35 -10.41 -1.00
N TYR A 46 -6.56 -10.24 -2.07
CA TYR A 46 -7.02 -9.55 -3.27
C TYR A 46 -8.12 -10.34 -4.00
N PRO A 47 -7.96 -11.64 -4.32
CA PRO A 47 -9.03 -12.43 -4.91
C PRO A 47 -10.29 -12.51 -4.04
N LEU A 48 -10.14 -12.59 -2.71
CA LEU A 48 -11.28 -12.64 -1.78
C LEU A 48 -12.12 -11.36 -1.84
N LEU A 49 -11.48 -10.18 -1.82
CA LEU A 49 -12.18 -8.90 -1.96
C LEU A 49 -12.70 -8.70 -3.38
N GLY A 50 -11.91 -9.08 -4.39
CA GLY A 50 -12.31 -9.02 -5.78
C GLY A 50 -13.58 -9.83 -6.05
N ARG A 51 -13.73 -11.00 -5.42
CA ARG A 51 -14.96 -11.78 -5.48
C ARG A 51 -16.16 -11.03 -4.93
N VAL A 52 -16.02 -10.33 -3.80
CA VAL A 52 -17.10 -9.51 -3.23
C VAL A 52 -17.53 -8.41 -4.20
N PHE A 53 -16.58 -7.68 -4.80
CA PHE A 53 -16.88 -6.66 -5.80
C PHE A 53 -17.55 -7.26 -7.04
N SER A 54 -17.08 -8.42 -7.50
CA SER A 54 -17.59 -9.12 -8.68
C SER A 54 -19.07 -9.54 -8.58
N LEU A 55 -19.60 -9.63 -7.35
CA LEU A 55 -20.99 -10.02 -7.06
C LEU A 55 -21.96 -8.82 -7.01
N LEU A 56 -21.48 -7.59 -7.15
CA LEU A 56 -22.33 -6.40 -7.13
C LEU A 56 -23.18 -6.33 -8.41
N PRO A 57 -24.46 -5.89 -8.34
CA PRO A 57 -25.42 -6.10 -9.42
C PRO A 57 -25.42 -5.03 -10.54
N LEU A 58 -24.73 -3.90 -10.38
CA LEU A 58 -24.96 -2.71 -11.24
C LEU A 58 -24.05 -2.60 -12.48
N ALA A 59 -23.07 -3.48 -12.63
CA ALA A 59 -22.09 -3.44 -13.70
C ALA A 59 -21.62 -4.87 -14.06
N GLY A 60 -20.95 -5.00 -15.21
CA GLY A 60 -20.32 -6.28 -15.59
C GLY A 60 -19.26 -6.71 -14.58
N THR A 61 -19.13 -8.01 -14.36
CA THR A 61 -18.21 -8.62 -13.37
C THR A 61 -16.78 -8.06 -13.47
N VAL A 62 -16.24 -7.95 -14.69
CA VAL A 62 -14.89 -7.40 -14.95
C VAL A 62 -14.77 -5.95 -14.51
N LEU A 63 -15.76 -5.12 -14.85
CA LEU A 63 -15.76 -3.71 -14.49
C LEU A 63 -15.77 -3.55 -12.97
N TRP A 64 -16.53 -4.36 -12.23
CA TRP A 64 -16.54 -4.26 -10.77
C TRP A 64 -15.20 -4.57 -10.11
N VAL A 65 -14.46 -5.56 -10.61
CA VAL A 65 -13.12 -5.85 -10.09
C VAL A 65 -12.16 -4.72 -10.45
N ASN A 66 -12.24 -4.14 -11.65
CA ASN A 66 -11.45 -2.95 -11.99
C ASN A 66 -11.83 -1.74 -11.09
N LEU A 67 -13.12 -1.56 -10.77
CA LEU A 67 -13.59 -0.51 -9.86
C LEU A 67 -13.17 -0.73 -8.41
N MET A 68 -12.78 -1.95 -8.01
CA MET A 68 -12.14 -2.19 -6.72
C MET A 68 -10.83 -1.39 -6.61
N SER A 69 -10.03 -1.36 -7.68
CA SER A 69 -8.80 -0.56 -7.73
C SER A 69 -9.11 0.94 -7.62
N ALA A 70 -10.10 1.42 -8.38
CA ALA A 70 -10.56 2.81 -8.31
C ALA A 70 -11.01 3.21 -6.90
N PHE A 71 -11.73 2.31 -6.22
CA PHE A 71 -12.20 2.51 -4.86
C PHE A 71 -11.03 2.63 -3.88
N PHE A 72 -10.10 1.66 -3.85
CA PHE A 72 -8.98 1.69 -2.90
C PHE A 72 -7.98 2.81 -3.20
N ALA A 73 -7.76 3.17 -4.47
CA ALA A 73 -7.00 4.36 -4.82
C ALA A 73 -7.64 5.63 -4.25
N SER A 74 -8.97 5.76 -4.34
CA SER A 74 -9.71 6.90 -3.78
C SER A 74 -9.67 6.91 -2.24
N VAL A 75 -9.73 5.74 -1.60
CA VAL A 75 -9.49 5.60 -0.16
C VAL A 75 -8.09 6.07 0.22
N SER A 76 -7.06 5.70 -0.56
CA SER A 76 -5.68 6.14 -0.30
C SER A 76 -5.56 7.67 -0.37
N ALA A 77 -6.20 8.33 -1.34
CA ALA A 77 -6.23 9.79 -1.46
C ALA A 77 -6.91 10.46 -0.25
N LEU A 78 -8.03 9.91 0.22
CA LEU A 78 -8.70 10.36 1.44
C LEU A 78 -7.81 10.20 2.68
N LEU A 79 -7.06 9.11 2.78
CA LEU A 79 -6.13 8.88 3.87
C LEU A 79 -4.95 9.87 3.83
N VAL A 80 -4.43 10.21 2.65
CA VAL A 80 -3.42 11.27 2.46
C VAL A 80 -3.95 12.63 2.94
N TYR A 81 -5.20 12.98 2.61
CA TYR A 81 -5.85 14.18 3.15
C TYR A 81 -5.79 14.21 4.69
N PHE A 82 -6.14 13.09 5.33
CA PHE A 82 -6.11 12.99 6.79
C PHE A 82 -4.70 12.98 7.40
N ILE A 83 -3.72 12.38 6.73
CA ILE A 83 -2.31 12.40 7.15
C ILE A 83 -1.84 13.85 7.23
N VAL A 84 -2.03 14.62 6.16
CA VAL A 84 -1.57 16.02 6.09
C VAL A 84 -2.38 16.90 7.04
N LEU A 85 -3.70 16.72 7.13
CA LEU A 85 -4.54 17.45 8.06
C LEU A 85 -4.09 17.22 9.51
N HIS A 86 -3.92 15.97 9.92
CA HIS A 86 -3.51 15.62 11.29
C HIS A 86 -2.11 16.12 11.62
N ALA A 87 -1.14 15.92 10.72
CA ALA A 87 0.24 16.39 10.92
C ALA A 87 0.32 17.93 10.98
N SER A 88 -0.51 18.63 10.20
CA SER A 88 -0.57 20.10 10.19
C SER A 88 -1.20 20.65 11.46
N LEU A 89 -2.33 20.08 11.91
CA LEU A 89 -3.02 20.51 13.15
C LEU A 89 -2.24 20.18 14.43
N ALA A 90 -1.28 19.27 14.36
CA ALA A 90 -0.37 19.02 15.47
C ALA A 90 0.61 20.19 15.71
N ARG A 91 0.84 21.05 14.70
CA ARG A 91 1.69 22.25 14.81
C ARG A 91 0.92 23.40 15.45
N GLU A 92 1.60 24.19 16.28
CA GLU A 92 0.97 25.29 17.04
C GLU A 92 0.55 26.47 16.16
N ASN A 93 1.37 26.82 15.15
CA ASN A 93 1.17 28.03 14.32
C ASN A 93 0.42 27.78 13.01
N THR A 94 -0.23 26.64 12.83
CA THR A 94 -0.94 26.31 11.58
C THR A 94 -2.45 26.51 11.72
N SER A 95 -3.02 27.41 10.93
CA SER A 95 -4.47 27.62 10.91
C SER A 95 -5.20 26.39 10.35
N ARG A 96 -6.42 26.14 10.83
CA ARG A 96 -7.25 25.03 10.36
C ARG A 96 -7.54 25.12 8.86
N SER A 97 -7.75 26.33 8.33
CA SER A 97 -7.98 26.55 6.90
C SER A 97 -6.77 26.17 6.05
N CYS A 98 -5.56 26.55 6.48
CA CYS A 98 -4.32 26.13 5.81
C CYS A 98 -4.13 24.61 5.87
N ALA A 99 -4.43 23.97 7.00
CA ALA A 99 -4.34 22.51 7.12
C ALA A 99 -5.33 21.78 6.21
N ILE A 100 -6.57 22.28 6.07
CA ILE A 100 -7.58 21.75 5.16
C ILE A 100 -7.14 21.92 3.70
N ALA A 101 -6.68 23.12 3.33
CA ALA A 101 -6.20 23.40 1.97
C ALA A 101 -4.99 22.53 1.61
N GLY A 102 -3.99 22.45 2.49
CA GLY A 102 -2.81 21.60 2.28
C GLY A 102 -3.16 20.12 2.16
N GLY A 103 -4.09 19.63 2.98
CA GLY A 103 -4.58 18.25 2.88
C GLY A 103 -5.32 17.99 1.56
N LEU A 104 -6.15 18.92 1.10
CA LEU A 104 -6.87 18.80 -0.18
C LEU A 104 -5.88 18.75 -1.34
N VAL A 105 -4.94 19.69 -1.40
CA VAL A 105 -3.90 19.74 -2.44
C VAL A 105 -3.09 18.44 -2.45
N ALA A 106 -2.59 18.00 -1.30
CA ALA A 106 -1.81 16.76 -1.20
C ALA A 106 -2.61 15.53 -1.66
N SER A 107 -3.89 15.42 -1.29
CA SER A 107 -4.75 14.30 -1.71
C SER A 107 -5.01 14.26 -3.21
N LEU A 108 -5.20 15.43 -3.85
CA LEU A 108 -5.47 15.52 -5.27
C LEU A 108 -4.20 15.32 -6.10
N VAL A 109 -3.06 15.86 -5.65
CA VAL A 109 -1.76 15.57 -6.26
C VAL A 109 -1.46 14.09 -6.18
N TRP A 110 -1.67 13.46 -5.02
CA TRP A 110 -1.50 12.01 -4.84
C TRP A 110 -2.37 11.21 -5.80
N ALA A 111 -3.68 11.50 -5.85
CA ALA A 111 -4.62 10.83 -6.72
C ALA A 111 -4.19 10.93 -8.19
N PHE A 112 -3.94 12.14 -8.68
CA PHE A 112 -3.71 12.35 -10.11
C PHE A 112 -2.23 12.22 -10.55
N THR A 113 -1.40 11.51 -9.77
CA THR A 113 -0.11 11.03 -10.28
C THR A 113 -0.33 10.01 -11.40
N ASN A 114 0.57 9.97 -12.39
CA ASN A 114 0.44 9.06 -13.53
C ASN A 114 0.51 7.60 -13.07
N SER A 115 1.45 7.31 -12.17
CA SER A 115 1.62 5.99 -11.58
C SER A 115 0.36 5.51 -10.87
N LEU A 116 -0.22 6.30 -9.96
CA LEU A 116 -1.43 5.85 -9.25
C LEU A 116 -2.64 5.74 -10.18
N TRP A 117 -2.82 6.71 -11.08
CA TRP A 117 -3.95 6.68 -12.01
C TRP A 117 -3.92 5.42 -12.88
N SER A 118 -2.76 5.08 -13.45
CA SER A 118 -2.64 3.89 -14.33
C SER A 118 -3.07 2.59 -13.65
N TYR A 119 -2.79 2.42 -12.35
CA TYR A 119 -3.23 1.27 -11.55
C TYR A 119 -4.64 1.42 -10.97
N SER A 120 -5.24 2.61 -11.01
CA SER A 120 -6.59 2.85 -10.49
C SER A 120 -7.68 2.45 -11.49
N THR A 121 -7.34 2.27 -12.76
CA THR A 121 -8.30 1.97 -13.84
C THR A 121 -8.34 0.50 -14.22
N VAL A 122 -7.48 -0.34 -13.65
CA VAL A 122 -7.35 -1.78 -13.94
C VAL A 122 -7.23 -2.61 -12.66
N ALA A 123 -7.57 -3.89 -12.71
CA ALA A 123 -7.48 -4.81 -11.58
C ALA A 123 -6.01 -5.09 -11.19
N GLU A 124 -5.53 -4.41 -10.16
CA GLU A 124 -4.16 -4.51 -9.67
C GLU A 124 -4.08 -4.43 -8.14
N VAL A 125 -3.12 -5.15 -7.55
CA VAL A 125 -2.95 -5.28 -6.09
C VAL A 125 -2.43 -4.00 -5.41
N TYR A 126 -1.85 -3.09 -6.19
CA TYR A 126 -1.12 -1.93 -5.69
C TYR A 126 -2.01 -0.89 -5.01
N THR A 127 -3.22 -0.64 -5.51
CA THR A 127 -4.12 0.39 -4.97
C THR A 127 -4.61 0.03 -3.56
N LEU A 128 -4.97 -1.24 -3.33
CA LEU A 128 -5.29 -1.77 -2.01
C LEU A 128 -4.06 -1.70 -1.09
N GLN A 129 -2.88 -2.02 -1.60
CA GLN A 129 -1.64 -1.92 -0.83
C GLN A 129 -1.35 -0.49 -0.38
N LEU A 130 -1.55 0.50 -1.25
CA LEU A 130 -1.38 1.91 -0.93
C LEU A 130 -2.39 2.39 0.10
N ALA A 131 -3.65 1.94 0.03
CA ALA A 131 -4.64 2.23 1.05
C ALA A 131 -4.20 1.72 2.44
N PHE A 132 -3.63 0.51 2.52
CA PHE A 132 -3.04 0.00 3.78
C PHE A 132 -1.87 0.86 4.26
N VAL A 133 -0.89 1.15 3.39
CA VAL A 133 0.29 1.95 3.76
C VAL A 133 -0.11 3.35 4.26
N CYS A 134 -1.05 4.01 3.58
CA CYS A 134 -1.59 5.30 4.03
C CYS A 134 -2.36 5.18 5.36
N GLY A 135 -3.16 4.13 5.53
CA GLY A 135 -3.92 3.88 6.77
C GLY A 135 -3.00 3.64 7.97
N LEU A 136 -1.98 2.79 7.79
CA LEU A 136 -0.94 2.53 8.77
C LEU A 136 -0.14 3.80 9.09
N THR A 137 0.20 4.60 8.08
CA THR A 137 0.88 5.89 8.27
C THR A 137 0.05 6.84 9.12
N LEU A 138 -1.25 6.97 8.83
CA LEU A 138 -2.16 7.81 9.60
C LEU A 138 -2.26 7.36 11.06
N ILE A 139 -2.42 6.05 11.30
CA ILE A 139 -2.47 5.49 12.66
C ILE A 139 -1.13 5.70 13.38
N GLY A 140 0.00 5.44 12.70
CA GLY A 140 1.34 5.63 13.24
C GLY A 140 1.60 7.08 13.64
N LEU A 141 1.16 8.05 12.84
CA LEU A 141 1.25 9.47 13.19
C LEU A 141 0.35 9.83 14.38
N LYS A 142 -0.89 9.33 14.42
CA LYS A 142 -1.78 9.51 15.59
C LYS A 142 -1.20 8.95 16.87
N LEU A 143 -0.46 7.85 16.80
CA LEU A 143 0.23 7.26 17.96
C LEU A 143 1.51 8.01 18.35
N CYS A 144 2.21 8.60 17.38
CA CYS A 144 3.49 9.24 17.57
C CYS A 144 3.38 10.70 18.05
N LEU A 145 2.36 11.43 17.62
CA LEU A 145 2.18 12.84 17.91
C LEU A 145 1.48 13.04 19.26
N PRO A 146 1.95 13.97 20.13
CA PRO A 146 1.41 14.12 21.50
C PRO A 146 -0.07 14.51 21.52
N LYS A 147 -0.50 15.41 20.62
CA LYS A 147 -1.89 15.85 20.52
C LYS A 147 -2.75 14.73 19.93
N GLY A 148 -3.49 14.04 20.79
CA GLY A 148 -4.44 12.99 20.39
C GLY A 148 -3.86 11.58 20.34
N SER A 149 -2.72 11.32 21.01
CA SER A 149 -2.18 9.97 21.11
C SER A 149 -3.17 9.02 21.78
N ASN A 150 -3.57 7.97 21.05
CA ASN A 150 -4.50 6.96 21.53
C ASN A 150 -3.89 5.56 21.31
N LEU A 151 -3.33 4.99 22.38
CA LEU A 151 -2.71 3.66 22.36
C LEU A 151 -3.70 2.54 21.99
N SER A 152 -5.01 2.77 22.10
CA SER A 152 -6.04 1.81 21.68
C SER A 152 -6.06 1.58 20.16
N LEU A 153 -5.36 2.41 19.37
CA LEU A 153 -5.19 2.22 17.93
C LEU A 153 -4.10 1.21 17.58
N LEU A 154 -3.22 0.84 18.52
CA LEU A 154 -2.11 -0.07 18.22
C LEU A 154 -2.58 -1.49 17.84
N PRO A 155 -3.59 -2.09 18.49
CA PRO A 155 -4.13 -3.37 18.03
C PRO A 155 -4.68 -3.31 16.59
N LEU A 156 -5.38 -2.22 16.23
CA LEU A 156 -5.85 -1.99 14.85
C LEU A 156 -4.68 -1.84 13.87
N PHE A 157 -3.61 -1.13 14.25
CA PHE A 157 -2.41 -1.00 13.43
C PHE A 157 -1.85 -2.38 13.08
N PHE A 158 -1.68 -3.26 14.06
CA PHE A 158 -1.13 -4.59 13.85
C PHE A 158 -2.07 -5.52 13.09
N PHE A 159 -3.38 -5.43 13.29
CA PHE A 159 -4.37 -6.13 12.46
C PHE A 159 -4.22 -5.74 10.98
N LEU A 160 -4.23 -4.43 10.68
CA LEU A 160 -4.10 -3.93 9.32
C LEU A 160 -2.73 -4.23 8.72
N PHE A 161 -1.67 -4.24 9.52
CA PHE A 161 -0.32 -4.63 9.07
C PHE A 161 -0.28 -6.12 8.68
N GLY A 162 -0.86 -7.00 9.49
CA GLY A 162 -1.02 -8.43 9.16
C GLY A 162 -1.86 -8.63 7.90
N LEU A 163 -3.00 -7.93 7.81
CA LEU A 163 -3.88 -8.00 6.65
C LEU A 163 -3.19 -7.48 5.37
N SER A 164 -2.40 -6.41 5.47
CA SER A 164 -1.64 -5.87 4.34
C SER A 164 -0.60 -6.85 3.81
N LEU A 165 0.04 -7.66 4.65
CA LEU A 165 0.99 -8.69 4.20
C LEU A 165 0.32 -9.70 3.26
N THR A 166 -0.94 -10.04 3.54
CA THR A 166 -1.74 -10.98 2.73
C THR A 166 -2.21 -10.40 1.40
N ASN A 167 -2.07 -9.09 1.18
CA ASN A 167 -2.26 -8.45 -0.13
C ASN A 167 -0.93 -8.30 -0.86
N ASN A 168 0.10 -7.76 -0.21
CA ASN A 168 1.42 -7.63 -0.80
C ASN A 168 2.51 -7.66 0.28
N ILE A 169 3.38 -8.67 0.21
CA ILE A 169 4.44 -8.90 1.20
C ILE A 169 5.48 -7.79 1.26
N THR A 170 5.59 -6.95 0.23
CA THR A 170 6.54 -5.82 0.21
C THR A 170 6.36 -4.82 1.35
N VAL A 171 5.17 -4.77 1.97
CA VAL A 171 4.93 -3.98 3.18
C VAL A 171 5.84 -4.39 4.34
N LEU A 172 6.33 -5.63 4.36
CA LEU A 172 7.30 -6.11 5.35
C LEU A 172 8.60 -5.31 5.29
N LEU A 173 9.03 -4.87 4.11
CA LEU A 173 10.21 -4.01 3.95
C LEU A 173 10.02 -2.68 4.67
N LEU A 174 8.77 -2.17 4.71
CA LEU A 174 8.42 -0.92 5.38
C LEU A 174 8.23 -1.08 6.90
N ALA A 175 8.33 -2.29 7.46
CA ALA A 175 8.19 -2.54 8.89
C ALA A 175 9.17 -1.69 9.73
N PHE A 176 10.41 -1.54 9.26
CA PHE A 176 11.42 -0.71 9.92
C PHE A 176 11.05 0.77 9.94
N ALA A 177 10.46 1.28 8.85
CA ALA A 177 9.96 2.64 8.82
C ALA A 177 8.83 2.78 9.85
N PHE A 178 7.82 1.91 9.83
CA PHE A 178 6.72 1.96 10.79
C PHE A 178 7.17 1.82 12.25
N ALA A 179 8.20 1.01 12.53
CA ALA A 179 8.79 0.89 13.86
C ALA A 179 9.24 2.26 14.40
N VAL A 180 9.78 3.14 13.56
CA VAL A 180 10.14 4.51 13.96
C VAL A 180 8.93 5.25 14.53
N LEU A 181 7.72 5.09 14.00
CA LEU A 181 6.51 5.75 14.51
C LEU A 181 5.92 5.07 15.75
N ILE A 182 6.00 3.75 15.86
CA ILE A 182 5.22 3.01 16.86
C ILE A 182 6.03 2.41 18.02
N TRP A 183 7.37 2.40 17.98
CA TRP A 183 8.18 1.73 19.02
C TRP A 183 7.88 2.24 20.44
N ARG A 184 7.87 3.56 20.67
CA ARG A 184 7.54 4.12 22.00
C ARG A 184 6.11 3.75 22.44
N PRO A 185 5.04 3.98 21.64
CA PRO A 185 3.70 3.49 21.94
C PRO A 185 3.63 1.99 22.26
N PHE A 186 4.36 1.17 21.52
CA PHE A 186 4.37 -0.28 21.69
C PHE A 186 5.00 -0.71 23.03
N PHE A 187 6.14 -0.12 23.38
CA PHE A 187 6.80 -0.43 24.66
C PHE A 187 6.03 0.10 25.87
N ALA A 188 5.22 1.14 25.70
CA ALA A 188 4.33 1.65 26.75
C ALA A 188 3.12 0.73 27.05
N LEU A 189 2.85 -0.30 26.23
CA LEU A 189 1.75 -1.23 26.48
C LEU A 189 2.03 -2.20 27.63
N GLY A 190 1.02 -2.42 28.47
CA GLY A 190 0.99 -3.54 29.42
C GLY A 190 0.85 -4.91 28.72
N ALA A 191 1.15 -5.98 29.45
CA ALA A 191 1.18 -7.36 28.91
C ALA A 191 -0.12 -7.76 28.19
N LYS A 192 -1.29 -7.50 28.78
CA LYS A 192 -2.61 -7.79 28.19
C LYS A 192 -2.78 -7.18 26.80
N TRP A 193 -2.33 -5.93 26.62
CA TRP A 193 -2.44 -5.24 25.34
C TRP A 193 -1.44 -5.76 24.31
N LYS A 194 -0.24 -6.18 24.73
CA LYS A 194 0.71 -6.86 23.84
C LYS A 194 0.17 -8.21 23.34
N THR A 195 -0.51 -8.96 24.20
CA THR A 195 -1.22 -10.19 23.79
C THR A 195 -2.32 -9.89 22.79
N LEU A 196 -3.13 -8.84 23.01
CA LEU A 196 -4.16 -8.42 22.05
C LEU A 196 -3.57 -8.00 20.71
N VAL A 197 -2.47 -7.23 20.72
CA VAL A 197 -1.74 -6.82 19.52
C VAL A 197 -1.25 -8.05 18.74
N LEU A 198 -0.63 -9.02 19.41
CA LEU A 198 -0.17 -10.26 18.77
C LEU A 198 -1.36 -11.06 18.20
N PHE A 199 -2.42 -11.22 18.98
CA PHE A 199 -3.63 -11.91 18.54
C PHE A 199 -4.22 -11.27 17.27
N LEU A 200 -4.36 -9.95 17.25
CA LEU A 200 -4.90 -9.23 16.10
C LEU A 200 -3.95 -9.23 14.89
N PHE A 201 -2.64 -9.21 15.09
CA PHE A 201 -1.68 -9.40 14.01
C PHE A 201 -1.87 -10.78 13.35
N VAL A 202 -1.94 -11.85 14.16
CA VAL A 202 -2.18 -13.21 13.67
C VAL A 202 -3.54 -13.33 13.00
N LEU A 203 -4.58 -12.69 13.56
CA LEU A 203 -5.90 -12.63 12.93
C LEU A 203 -5.84 -11.97 11.55
N GLY A 204 -5.06 -10.91 11.38
CA GLY A 204 -4.84 -10.26 10.09
C GLY A 204 -4.16 -11.16 9.05
N LEU A 205 -3.37 -12.15 9.47
CA LEU A 205 -2.70 -13.12 8.60
C LEU A 205 -3.59 -14.27 8.14
N THR A 206 -4.80 -14.42 8.70
CA THR A 206 -5.70 -15.53 8.39
C THR A 206 -6.08 -15.70 6.90
N PRO A 207 -6.11 -14.65 6.05
CA PRO A 207 -6.29 -14.85 4.61
C PRO A 207 -5.24 -15.75 3.97
N TYR A 208 -4.05 -15.95 4.54
CA TYR A 208 -3.11 -16.94 3.99
C TYR A 208 -3.65 -18.38 4.03
N LEU A 209 -4.56 -18.70 4.96
CA LEU A 209 -5.20 -20.01 5.04
C LEU A 209 -6.07 -20.30 3.80
N TYR A 210 -6.52 -19.28 3.09
CA TYR A 210 -7.29 -19.44 1.85
C TYR A 210 -6.50 -20.21 0.78
N MET A 211 -5.18 -20.02 0.68
CA MET A 211 -4.39 -20.62 -0.39
C MET A 211 -4.42 -22.16 -0.36
N PRO A 212 -3.98 -22.85 0.71
CA PRO A 212 -4.04 -24.31 0.75
C PRO A 212 -5.48 -24.83 0.67
N LEU A 213 -6.43 -24.17 1.35
CA LEU A 213 -7.84 -24.58 1.34
C LEU A 213 -8.44 -24.51 -0.07
N ARG A 214 -8.08 -23.48 -0.84
CA ARG A 214 -8.62 -23.30 -2.18
C ARG A 214 -7.94 -24.20 -3.19
N SER A 215 -6.63 -24.39 -3.09
CA SER A 215 -5.83 -25.23 -3.99
C SER A 215 -6.32 -26.68 -4.02
N ILE A 216 -6.73 -27.26 -2.88
CA ILE A 216 -7.33 -28.62 -2.78
C ILE A 216 -8.55 -28.80 -3.71
N HIS A 217 -9.29 -27.72 -4.00
CA HIS A 217 -10.44 -27.75 -4.90
C HIS A 217 -10.09 -27.53 -6.38
N ASN A 218 -8.80 -27.50 -6.73
CA ASN A 218 -8.27 -27.37 -8.09
C ASN A 218 -8.90 -26.20 -8.86
N PRO A 219 -8.74 -24.94 -8.39
CA PRO A 219 -9.30 -23.78 -9.07
C PRO A 219 -8.65 -23.59 -10.44
N ALA A 220 -9.32 -22.86 -11.35
CA ALA A 220 -8.83 -22.65 -12.72
C ALA A 220 -7.46 -21.96 -12.79
N ILE A 221 -7.18 -21.10 -11.80
CA ILE A 221 -5.87 -20.46 -11.59
C ILE A 221 -5.37 -20.92 -10.23
N ASP A 222 -4.30 -21.71 -10.21
CA ASP A 222 -3.73 -22.33 -9.01
C ASP A 222 -2.18 -22.30 -9.03
N TRP A 223 -1.61 -21.10 -8.97
CA TRP A 223 -0.16 -20.95 -9.11
C TRP A 223 0.61 -21.61 -7.96
N GLY A 224 1.57 -22.44 -8.34
CA GLY A 224 2.44 -23.17 -7.43
C GLY A 224 1.76 -24.31 -6.66
N ASN A 225 0.44 -24.51 -6.82
CA ASN A 225 -0.38 -25.52 -6.12
C ASN A 225 -0.02 -25.60 -4.62
N PRO A 226 -0.38 -24.60 -3.80
CA PRO A 226 0.01 -24.51 -2.40
C PRO A 226 -0.76 -25.46 -1.46
N GLU A 227 -1.12 -26.67 -1.91
CA GLU A 227 -1.79 -27.70 -1.10
C GLU A 227 -0.92 -28.21 0.06
N THR A 228 0.36 -28.50 -0.21
CA THR A 228 1.29 -28.96 0.85
C THR A 228 2.04 -27.80 1.48
N THR A 229 2.53 -27.98 2.70
CA THR A 229 3.36 -26.99 3.39
C THR A 229 4.58 -26.56 2.56
N SER A 230 5.19 -27.47 1.81
CA SER A 230 6.35 -27.15 0.97
C SER A 230 5.98 -26.21 -0.17
N GLN A 231 4.89 -26.48 -0.89
CA GLN A 231 4.42 -25.65 -1.99
C GLN A 231 3.87 -24.31 -1.48
N PHE A 232 3.12 -24.33 -0.38
CA PHE A 232 2.67 -23.12 0.29
C PHE A 232 3.84 -22.20 0.63
N MET A 233 4.91 -22.73 1.24
CA MET A 233 6.11 -21.94 1.55
C MET A 233 6.83 -21.48 0.28
N TRP A 234 6.82 -22.29 -0.79
CA TRP A 234 7.39 -21.91 -2.09
C TRP A 234 6.67 -20.70 -2.70
N VAL A 235 5.33 -20.70 -2.68
CA VAL A 235 4.49 -19.59 -3.15
C VAL A 235 4.66 -18.37 -2.25
N LEU A 236 4.49 -18.53 -0.93
CA LEU A 236 4.55 -17.44 0.04
C LEU A 236 5.89 -16.69 0.01
N THR A 237 7.00 -17.41 -0.16
CA THR A 237 8.34 -16.80 -0.23
C THR A 237 8.70 -16.31 -1.62
N ALA A 238 7.80 -16.47 -2.60
CA ALA A 238 8.04 -16.13 -4.00
C ALA A 238 9.38 -16.68 -4.50
N ARG A 239 9.64 -17.95 -4.18
CA ARG A 239 10.92 -18.60 -4.39
C ARG A 239 11.33 -18.64 -5.87
N GLU A 240 10.36 -18.65 -6.77
CA GLU A 240 10.56 -18.51 -8.21
C GLU A 240 11.35 -17.24 -8.58
N PHE A 241 11.03 -16.12 -7.92
CA PHE A 241 11.65 -14.82 -8.19
C PHE A 241 12.90 -14.55 -7.34
N SER A 242 13.21 -15.42 -6.37
CA SER A 242 14.29 -15.21 -5.39
C SER A 242 15.67 -14.93 -5.99
N ARG A 243 15.98 -15.49 -7.15
CA ARG A 243 17.27 -15.24 -7.86
C ARG A 243 17.38 -13.81 -8.39
N ASN A 244 16.26 -13.17 -8.71
CA ASN A 244 16.20 -11.82 -9.24
C ASN A 244 15.79 -10.78 -8.18
N MET A 245 15.22 -11.21 -7.04
CA MET A 245 14.69 -10.33 -5.99
C MET A 245 15.68 -9.33 -5.37
N LEU A 246 16.99 -9.58 -5.45
CA LEU A 246 18.01 -8.66 -4.92
C LEU A 246 18.66 -7.81 -6.02
N GLY A 247 18.40 -8.10 -7.30
CA GLY A 247 18.96 -7.40 -8.48
C GLY A 247 20.46 -7.20 -8.47
N LEU A 248 21.20 -7.91 -7.61
CA LEU A 248 22.59 -7.60 -7.28
C LEU A 248 23.47 -7.65 -8.52
N LYS A 249 23.20 -8.61 -9.41
CA LYS A 249 23.89 -8.74 -10.70
C LYS A 249 23.66 -7.54 -11.62
N TYR A 250 22.43 -7.01 -11.71
CA TYR A 250 22.10 -5.84 -12.53
C TYR A 250 22.68 -4.55 -11.94
N ALA A 251 22.63 -4.41 -10.61
CA ALA A 251 23.23 -3.27 -9.91
C ALA A 251 24.76 -3.22 -10.11
N LEU A 252 25.44 -4.36 -10.00
CA LEU A 252 26.90 -4.47 -10.14
C LEU A 252 27.40 -4.23 -11.57
N THR A 253 26.57 -4.43 -12.60
CA THR A 253 26.92 -4.16 -14.01
C THR A 253 26.65 -2.71 -14.44
N GLY A 254 26.51 -1.77 -13.50
CA GLY A 254 26.25 -0.35 -13.79
C GLY A 254 24.77 -0.02 -14.04
N GLY A 255 23.86 -0.99 -13.89
CA GLY A 255 22.41 -0.79 -14.04
C GLY A 255 21.82 0.20 -13.04
N ILE A 256 22.52 0.47 -11.93
CA ILE A 256 22.05 1.38 -10.88
C ILE A 256 21.91 2.82 -11.36
N PHE A 257 22.82 3.33 -12.21
CA PHE A 257 22.70 4.68 -12.76
C PHE A 257 21.52 4.80 -13.73
N LYS A 258 21.30 3.76 -14.55
CA LYS A 258 20.16 3.70 -15.46
C LYS A 258 18.85 3.64 -14.68
N ALA A 259 18.76 2.79 -13.67
CA ALA A 259 17.58 2.66 -12.82
C ALA A 259 17.31 3.95 -12.03
N LEU A 260 18.35 4.61 -11.51
CA LEU A 260 18.21 5.92 -10.85
C LEU A 260 17.69 6.98 -11.84
N THR A 261 18.21 6.98 -13.07
CA THR A 261 17.75 7.89 -14.12
C THR A 261 16.27 7.64 -14.47
N ILE A 262 15.86 6.38 -14.61
CA ILE A 262 14.45 6.02 -14.88
C ILE A 262 13.58 6.44 -13.70
N TYR A 263 14.00 6.14 -12.48
CA TYR A 263 13.29 6.51 -11.26
C TYR A 263 13.09 8.03 -11.16
N LEU A 264 14.15 8.82 -11.37
CA LEU A 264 14.06 10.27 -11.34
C LEU A 264 13.15 10.83 -12.44
N LYS A 265 13.16 10.23 -13.63
CA LYS A 265 12.22 10.60 -14.72
C LYS A 265 10.78 10.32 -14.32
N LEU A 266 10.49 9.14 -13.76
CA LEU A 266 9.16 8.75 -13.30
C LEU A 266 8.68 9.66 -12.15
N LEU A 267 9.56 9.93 -11.19
CA LEU A 267 9.27 10.86 -10.09
C LEU A 267 8.93 12.25 -10.63
N LEU A 268 9.73 12.80 -11.53
CA LEU A 268 9.46 14.12 -12.13
C LEU A 268 8.20 14.12 -13.00
N SER A 269 7.85 13.02 -13.66
CA SER A 269 6.58 12.93 -14.38
C SER A 269 5.37 12.88 -13.44
N ASP A 270 5.51 12.27 -12.27
CA ASP A 270 4.40 12.14 -11.31
C ASP A 270 4.15 13.42 -10.49
N ILE A 271 5.22 14.05 -9.96
CA ILE A 271 5.06 15.18 -9.03
C ILE A 271 5.50 16.53 -9.60
N SER A 272 6.06 16.56 -10.81
CA SER A 272 6.68 17.74 -11.42
C SER A 272 7.87 18.32 -10.63
N THR A 273 8.53 19.32 -11.22
CA THR A 273 9.59 20.08 -10.53
C THR A 273 9.06 20.86 -9.33
N ALA A 274 7.84 21.39 -9.40
CA ALA A 274 7.21 22.11 -8.31
C ALA A 274 6.94 21.20 -7.10
N GLY A 275 6.44 19.98 -7.33
CA GLY A 275 6.23 19.00 -6.25
C GLY A 275 7.54 18.54 -5.62
N LEU A 276 8.62 18.42 -6.40
CA LEU A 276 9.95 18.13 -5.87
C LEU A 276 10.45 19.24 -4.93
N VAL A 277 10.33 20.51 -5.34
CA VAL A 277 10.70 21.66 -4.50
C VAL A 277 9.88 21.68 -3.20
N LEU A 278 8.57 21.47 -3.29
CA LEU A 278 7.69 21.39 -2.11
C LEU A 278 8.07 20.22 -1.18
N SER A 279 8.48 19.09 -1.75
CA SER A 279 8.95 17.93 -0.97
C SER A 279 10.23 18.24 -0.20
N ILE A 280 11.18 18.97 -0.81
CA ILE A 280 12.41 19.43 -0.15
C ILE A 280 12.07 20.43 0.97
N ILE A 281 11.20 21.41 0.72
CA ILE A 281 10.75 22.37 1.74
C ILE A 281 10.08 21.61 2.91
N GLY A 282 9.24 20.63 2.60
CA GLY A 282 8.61 19.75 3.58
C GLY A 282 9.63 18.97 4.43
N ALA A 283 10.65 18.40 3.79
CA ALA A 283 11.73 17.69 4.47
C ALA A 283 12.54 18.60 5.40
N VAL A 284 12.91 19.81 4.95
CA VAL A 284 13.57 20.83 5.79
C VAL A 284 12.67 21.24 6.96
N SER A 285 11.38 21.46 6.71
CA SER A 285 10.42 21.77 7.77
C SER A 285 10.33 20.64 8.81
N LEU A 286 10.32 19.37 8.38
CA LEU A 286 10.33 18.21 9.28
C LEU A 286 11.66 18.06 10.02
N PHE A 287 12.80 18.39 9.40
CA PHE A 287 14.09 18.39 10.08
C PHE A 287 14.10 19.33 11.30
N LEU A 288 13.46 20.50 11.15
CA LEU A 288 13.34 21.52 12.19
C LEU A 288 12.25 21.20 13.24
N THR A 289 11.21 20.45 12.87
CA THR A 289 10.04 20.23 13.74
C THR A 289 9.93 18.83 14.33
N SER A 290 10.26 17.78 13.56
CA SER A 290 10.19 16.38 13.99
C SER A 290 11.12 15.47 13.19
N LYS A 291 12.35 15.29 13.69
CA LYS A 291 13.34 14.37 13.12
C LYS A 291 12.82 12.93 13.01
N ARG A 292 11.91 12.53 13.91
CA ARG A 292 11.29 11.21 13.92
C ARG A 292 10.38 10.97 12.71
N ILE A 293 9.55 11.97 12.35
CA ILE A 293 8.67 11.88 11.18
C ILE A 293 9.49 12.01 9.90
N LEU A 294 10.53 12.86 9.89
CA LEU A 294 11.47 12.93 8.77
C LEU A 294 12.13 11.56 8.52
N LEU A 295 12.65 10.93 9.58
CA LEU A 295 13.28 9.61 9.48
C LEU A 295 12.31 8.55 8.95
N PHE A 296 11.05 8.56 9.39
CA PHE A 296 10.02 7.66 8.86
C PHE A 296 9.86 7.79 7.34
N PHE A 297 9.63 8.99 6.82
CA PHE A 297 9.46 9.21 5.38
C PHE A 297 10.75 8.97 4.59
N ALA A 298 11.91 9.35 5.15
CA ALA A 298 13.20 9.08 4.53
C ALA A 298 13.46 7.56 4.39
N LEU A 299 13.15 6.77 5.43
CA LEU A 299 13.24 5.31 5.35
C LEU A 299 12.27 4.73 4.32
N MET A 300 11.01 5.19 4.29
CA MET A 300 10.07 4.76 3.26
C MET A 300 10.63 5.01 1.85
N TYR A 301 11.15 6.21 1.59
CA TYR A 301 11.71 6.56 0.29
C TYR A 301 12.93 5.69 -0.06
N VAL A 302 13.91 5.58 0.85
CA VAL A 302 15.14 4.82 0.61
C VAL A 302 14.87 3.33 0.42
N ILE A 303 13.96 2.74 1.20
CA ILE A 303 13.59 1.32 1.08
C ILE A 303 12.92 1.05 -0.27
N ASN A 304 11.98 1.90 -0.70
CA ASN A 304 11.33 1.74 -2.01
C ASN A 304 12.32 1.97 -3.17
N LEU A 305 13.23 2.93 -3.04
CA LEU A 305 14.28 3.18 -4.03
C LEU A 305 15.25 2.00 -4.13
N ALA A 306 15.65 1.42 -2.99
CA ALA A 306 16.49 0.22 -2.97
C ALA A 306 15.76 -0.97 -3.60
N TYR A 307 14.46 -1.12 -3.32
CA TYR A 307 13.62 -2.17 -3.89
C TYR A 307 13.48 -2.02 -5.41
N SER A 308 13.31 -0.80 -5.94
CA SER A 308 13.19 -0.59 -7.39
C SER A 308 14.47 -0.94 -8.16
N PHE A 309 15.65 -0.81 -7.54
CA PHE A 309 16.91 -1.27 -8.13
C PHE A 309 17.03 -2.79 -8.20
N ALA A 310 16.32 -3.51 -7.34
CA ALA A 310 16.40 -4.96 -7.30
C ALA A 310 15.65 -5.62 -8.48
N PHE A 311 14.62 -4.97 -9.01
CA PHE A 311 13.76 -5.55 -10.07
C PHE A 311 14.09 -5.09 -11.49
N GLY A 312 15.12 -4.27 -11.68
CA GLY A 312 15.54 -3.80 -13.00
C GLY A 312 14.44 -2.97 -13.67
N ALA A 313 14.43 -1.67 -13.39
CA ALA A 313 13.48 -0.70 -13.96
C ALA A 313 13.31 -0.82 -15.48
#